data_AF-X1KH54-F1
#
_entry.id   AF-X1KH54-F1
#
_cell.length_a   1.000
_cell.length_b   1.000
_cell.length_c   1.000
_cell.angle_alpha   90.00
_cell.angle_beta   90.00
_cell.angle_gamma   90.00
#
_symmetry.space_group_name_H-M   'P 1'
#
loop_
_entity.id
_entity.type
_entity.pdbx_description
1 polymer ?
#
loop_
_entity_poly.entity_id
_entity_poly.type
_entity_poly.pdbx_seq_one_letter_code
_entity_poly.pdbx_strand_id
1 'polypeptide(L)'
;ASIIGAVWAGVKSMTITSGPGYSLMMDNIGFGAMLETPFVLLNIQRAGPSTGVPTKTGQADMMQSRWGSHGDYELIAIAPDSPQEMFDYTIKAFNLAERYRCPVMIMSDECVGHMTEKVVIPRAEEIEIEPRRFYTGLPNEYLPFKPDADLIPKMAKAGDGYNLYITGLIHDERGYPVKNEEFKSAYVRRLVD
;
A
#
# COMPACT_ATOMS: atom_id res chain seq x y z
N ALA A 1 -6.67 2.79 -8.58
CA ALA A 1 -7.90 3.52 -8.21
C ALA A 1 -8.88 2.68 -7.39
N SER A 2 -9.52 1.62 -7.93
CA SER A 2 -10.61 0.92 -7.22
C SER A 2 -10.22 0.33 -5.86
N ILE A 3 -9.01 -0.24 -5.74
CA ILE A 3 -8.53 -0.81 -4.47
C ILE A 3 -8.34 0.24 -3.37
N ILE A 4 -7.97 1.48 -3.74
CA ILE A 4 -7.83 2.61 -2.80
C ILE A 4 -9.21 2.99 -2.27
N GLY A 5 -10.20 3.10 -3.15
CA GLY A 5 -11.59 3.37 -2.73
C GLY A 5 -12.16 2.27 -1.84
N ALA A 6 -11.89 0.99 -2.17
CA ALA A 6 -12.31 -0.15 -1.35
C ALA A 6 -11.72 -0.09 0.08
N VAL A 7 -10.46 0.34 0.22
CA VAL A 7 -9.84 0.52 1.53
C VAL A 7 -10.58 1.55 2.37
N TRP A 8 -10.93 2.69 1.79
CA TRP A 8 -11.73 3.71 2.47
C TRP A 8 -13.18 3.28 2.73
N ALA A 9 -13.71 2.30 2.00
CA ALA A 9 -14.96 1.61 2.34
C ALA A 9 -14.80 0.59 3.49
N GLY A 10 -13.58 0.37 3.99
CA GLY A 10 -13.30 -0.42 5.19
C GLY A 10 -12.78 -1.84 4.96
N VAL A 11 -12.44 -2.23 3.73
CA VAL A 11 -11.92 -3.58 3.44
C VAL A 11 -10.41 -3.59 3.21
N LYS A 12 -9.76 -4.73 3.43
CA LYS A 12 -8.40 -4.98 2.94
C LYS A 12 -8.48 -5.22 1.43
N SER A 13 -7.64 -4.57 0.64
CA SER A 13 -7.71 -4.66 -0.82
C SER A 13 -6.33 -4.84 -1.45
N MET A 14 -6.27 -5.58 -2.55
CA MET A 14 -5.06 -5.77 -3.33
C MET A 14 -5.34 -5.87 -4.82
N THR A 15 -4.30 -5.67 -5.62
CA THR A 15 -4.30 -5.97 -7.06
C THR A 15 -3.01 -6.68 -7.47
N ILE A 16 -3.03 -7.32 -8.63
CA ILE A 16 -1.88 -7.97 -9.25
C ILE A 16 -1.63 -7.38 -10.64
N THR A 17 -0.36 -7.25 -11.03
CA THR A 17 0.05 -6.76 -12.36
C THR A 17 1.46 -7.25 -12.73
N SER A 18 1.99 -6.74 -13.84
CA SER A 18 3.38 -6.91 -14.28
C SER A 18 3.93 -5.55 -14.76
N GLY A 19 5.22 -5.43 -15.09
CA GLY A 19 5.91 -4.17 -15.39
C GLY A 19 5.13 -3.09 -16.18
N PRO A 20 4.47 -3.40 -17.32
CA PRO A 20 3.68 -2.41 -18.05
C PRO A 20 2.50 -1.85 -17.24
N GLY A 21 1.75 -2.72 -16.57
CA GLY A 21 0.63 -2.30 -15.73
C GLY A 21 1.12 -1.62 -14.45
N TYR A 22 2.26 -2.06 -13.91
CA TYR A 22 2.92 -1.40 -12.78
C TYR A 22 3.25 0.05 -13.10
N SER A 23 3.82 0.30 -14.27
CA SER A 23 4.11 1.65 -14.77
C SER A 23 2.86 2.54 -14.87
N LEU A 24 1.72 1.99 -15.30
CA LEU A 24 0.45 2.72 -15.35
C LEU A 24 -0.14 3.02 -13.97
N MET A 25 0.24 2.26 -12.94
CA MET A 25 -0.24 2.43 -11.58
C MET A 25 0.59 3.42 -10.76
N MET A 26 1.73 3.93 -11.27
CA MET A 26 2.66 4.78 -10.51
C MET A 26 2.01 6.00 -9.86
N ASP A 27 1.14 6.69 -10.60
CA ASP A 27 0.40 7.84 -10.06
C ASP A 27 -0.53 7.44 -8.91
N ASN A 28 -1.23 6.31 -9.05
CA ASN A 28 -2.09 5.78 -8.00
C ASN A 28 -1.30 5.27 -6.79
N ILE A 29 -0.08 4.78 -6.98
CA ILE A 29 0.79 4.34 -5.89
C ILE A 29 1.23 5.54 -5.04
N GLY A 30 1.69 6.61 -5.69
CA GLY A 30 2.03 7.87 -5.00
C GLY A 30 0.81 8.50 -4.33
N PHE A 31 -0.35 8.49 -5.01
CA PHE A 31 -1.62 8.91 -4.41
C PHE A 31 -1.97 8.09 -3.17
N GLY A 32 -1.79 6.76 -3.22
CA GLY A 32 -1.97 5.86 -2.09
C GLY A 32 -1.08 6.18 -0.89
N ALA A 33 0.18 6.53 -1.14
CA ALA A 33 1.13 6.95 -0.12
C ALA A 33 0.72 8.28 0.52
N MET A 34 0.38 9.30 -0.29
CA MET A 34 -0.11 10.60 0.19
C MET A 34 -1.35 10.46 1.07
N LEU A 35 -2.25 9.53 0.72
CA LEU A 35 -3.47 9.25 1.45
C LEU A 35 -3.28 8.31 2.65
N GLU A 36 -2.07 7.82 2.92
CA GLU A 36 -1.81 6.83 3.96
C GLU A 36 -2.78 5.64 3.87
N THR A 37 -3.00 5.14 2.65
CA THR A 37 -4.00 4.11 2.35
C THR A 37 -3.35 2.73 2.31
N PRO A 38 -3.70 1.81 3.23
CA PRO A 38 -3.12 0.47 3.27
C PRO A 38 -3.69 -0.44 2.18
N PHE A 39 -2.89 -0.75 1.16
CA PHE A 39 -3.22 -1.78 0.16
C PHE A 39 -1.98 -2.54 -0.27
N VAL A 40 -2.20 -3.72 -0.84
CA VAL A 40 -1.13 -4.57 -1.37
C VAL A 40 -1.15 -4.56 -2.89
N LEU A 41 0.02 -4.45 -3.52
CA LEU A 41 0.18 -4.58 -4.96
C LEU A 41 1.23 -5.64 -5.25
N LEU A 42 0.83 -6.70 -5.94
CA LEU A 42 1.73 -7.75 -6.40
C LEU A 42 2.20 -7.46 -7.84
N ASN A 43 3.50 -7.25 -8.01
CA ASN A 43 4.13 -7.17 -9.32
C ASN A 43 4.80 -8.52 -9.64
N ILE A 44 4.24 -9.26 -10.60
CA ILE A 44 4.89 -10.43 -11.19
C ILE A 44 5.80 -9.93 -12.29
N GLN A 45 7.07 -9.72 -11.94
CA GLN A 45 8.05 -9.14 -12.84
C GLN A 45 8.38 -10.09 -14.00
N ARG A 46 8.56 -9.52 -15.19
CA ARG A 46 8.93 -10.24 -16.41
C ARG A 46 9.96 -9.43 -17.19
N ALA A 47 10.57 -10.04 -18.20
CA ALA A 47 11.59 -9.38 -19.02
C ALA A 47 11.02 -8.14 -19.71
N GLY A 48 11.58 -6.96 -19.42
CA GLY A 48 11.31 -5.67 -20.06
C GLY A 48 12.41 -5.25 -21.06
N PRO A 49 12.45 -3.97 -21.51
CA PRO A 49 11.49 -2.88 -21.22
C PRO A 49 10.25 -2.91 -22.12
N SER A 50 9.27 -2.03 -21.85
CA SER A 50 8.00 -1.95 -22.58
C SER A 50 7.27 -3.30 -22.59
N THR A 51 6.76 -3.77 -23.73
CA THR A 51 6.20 -5.13 -23.86
C THR A 51 7.18 -6.19 -23.40
N GLY A 52 8.48 -5.97 -23.66
CA GLY A 52 9.56 -6.88 -23.37
C GLY A 52 9.34 -8.27 -23.95
N VAL A 53 9.64 -9.31 -23.18
CA VAL A 53 9.33 -10.70 -23.52
C VAL A 53 8.37 -11.26 -22.46
N PRO A 54 7.05 -11.29 -22.75
CA PRO A 54 6.01 -11.65 -21.77
C PRO A 54 6.20 -12.95 -21.00
N THR A 55 6.91 -13.90 -21.59
CA THR A 55 7.07 -15.29 -21.13
C THR A 55 8.50 -15.56 -20.63
N LYS A 56 9.27 -14.52 -20.33
CA LYS A 56 10.59 -14.63 -19.75
C LYS A 56 10.66 -13.89 -18.44
N THR A 57 11.41 -14.47 -17.52
CA THR A 57 11.67 -13.92 -16.19
C THR A 57 12.45 -12.62 -16.27
N GLY A 58 12.14 -11.71 -15.36
CA GLY A 58 12.88 -10.48 -15.12
C GLY A 58 12.65 -10.03 -13.69
N GLN A 59 13.61 -9.30 -13.13
CA GLN A 59 13.55 -8.72 -11.78
C GLN A 59 14.01 -7.25 -11.81
N ALA A 60 13.76 -6.57 -12.93
CA ALA A 60 14.28 -5.24 -13.22
C ALA A 60 13.40 -4.09 -12.70
N ASP A 61 12.21 -4.39 -12.14
CA ASP A 61 11.25 -3.38 -11.72
C ASP A 61 11.49 -2.89 -10.27
N MET A 62 12.51 -3.43 -9.59
CA MET A 62 12.85 -3.09 -8.19
C MET A 62 13.14 -1.60 -7.97
N MET A 63 13.77 -0.94 -8.95
CA MET A 63 14.02 0.51 -8.84
C MET A 63 12.71 1.29 -8.97
N GLN A 64 11.76 0.79 -9.78
CA GLN A 64 10.47 1.42 -9.98
C GLN A 64 9.58 1.32 -8.72
N SER A 65 9.75 0.27 -7.91
CA SER A 65 9.02 0.20 -6.62
C SER A 65 9.47 1.23 -5.60
N ARG A 66 10.70 1.73 -5.73
CA ARG A 66 11.24 2.76 -4.84
C ARG A 66 11.10 4.18 -5.40
N TRP A 67 11.31 4.37 -6.70
CA TRP A 67 11.42 5.69 -7.34
C TRP A 67 10.48 5.89 -8.52
N GLY A 68 9.44 5.07 -8.67
CA GLY A 68 8.59 5.08 -9.86
C GLY A 68 7.53 6.20 -9.89
N SER A 69 6.91 6.50 -8.75
CA SER A 69 6.04 7.68 -8.60
C SER A 69 6.83 8.96 -8.35
N HIS A 70 6.15 10.10 -8.48
CA HIS A 70 6.73 11.43 -8.30
C HIS A 70 6.61 11.91 -6.85
N GLY A 71 7.54 12.77 -6.42
CA GLY A 71 7.60 13.29 -5.06
C GLY A 71 8.35 12.38 -4.09
N ASP A 72 8.45 12.81 -2.84
CA ASP A 72 9.10 12.05 -1.77
C ASP A 72 8.08 11.17 -1.07
N TYR A 73 8.33 9.86 -1.08
CA TYR A 73 7.54 8.84 -0.40
C TYR A 73 8.43 7.60 -0.21
N GLU A 74 8.16 6.82 0.83
CA GLU A 74 8.80 5.52 1.02
C GLU A 74 7.72 4.45 1.16
N LEU A 75 7.96 3.29 0.55
CA LEU A 75 7.03 2.15 0.55
C LEU A 75 7.77 0.90 1.00
N ILE A 76 6.99 -0.05 1.48
CA ILE A 76 7.51 -1.36 1.82
C ILE A 76 7.47 -2.23 0.57
N ALA A 77 8.60 -2.85 0.23
CA ALA A 77 8.68 -3.87 -0.82
C ALA A 77 9.25 -5.17 -0.25
N ILE A 78 8.57 -6.28 -0.49
CA ILE A 78 9.02 -7.63 -0.10
C ILE A 78 9.08 -8.52 -1.34
N ALA A 79 10.09 -9.39 -1.43
CA ALA A 79 10.36 -10.20 -2.63
C ALA A 79 10.36 -11.69 -2.27
N PRO A 80 9.24 -12.41 -2.49
CA PRO A 80 9.17 -13.85 -2.25
C PRO A 80 9.87 -14.65 -3.35
N ASP A 81 10.49 -15.77 -2.98
CA ASP A 81 11.28 -16.64 -3.89
C ASP A 81 10.60 -17.97 -4.28
N SER A 82 9.45 -18.27 -3.68
CA SER A 82 8.76 -19.56 -3.79
C SER A 82 7.24 -19.42 -3.58
N PRO A 83 6.41 -20.35 -4.07
CA PRO A 83 4.98 -20.36 -3.76
C PRO A 83 4.64 -20.39 -2.24
N GLN A 84 5.47 -21.01 -1.40
CA GLN A 84 5.33 -20.95 0.06
C GLN A 84 5.54 -19.52 0.57
N GLU A 85 6.64 -18.87 0.19
CA GLU A 85 6.86 -17.47 0.55
C GLU A 85 5.79 -16.55 -0.04
N MET A 86 5.27 -16.82 -1.25
CA MET A 86 4.14 -16.06 -1.82
C MET A 86 2.92 -16.10 -0.92
N PHE A 87 2.58 -17.25 -0.33
CA PHE A 87 1.50 -17.37 0.63
C PHE A 87 1.81 -16.57 1.91
N ASP A 88 2.95 -16.83 2.54
CA ASP A 88 3.34 -16.23 3.83
C ASP A 88 3.53 -14.71 3.72
N TYR A 89 4.19 -14.25 2.65
CA TYR A 89 4.48 -12.85 2.42
C TYR A 89 3.25 -12.07 1.98
N THR A 90 2.23 -12.70 1.38
CA THR A 90 0.96 -12.01 1.14
C THR A 90 0.28 -11.63 2.45
N ILE A 91 0.26 -12.54 3.43
CA ILE A 91 -0.26 -12.25 4.77
C ILE A 91 0.58 -11.15 5.44
N LYS A 92 1.91 -11.30 5.39
CA LYS A 92 2.86 -10.30 5.91
C LYS A 92 2.65 -8.92 5.26
N ALA A 93 2.43 -8.86 3.94
CA ALA A 93 2.21 -7.61 3.22
C ALA A 93 0.96 -6.89 3.72
N PHE A 94 -0.15 -7.61 3.91
CA PHE A 94 -1.35 -7.01 4.49
C PHE A 94 -1.13 -6.56 5.93
N ASN A 95 -0.39 -7.33 6.73
CA ASN A 95 -0.11 -6.92 8.10
C ASN A 95 0.76 -5.66 8.15
N LEU A 96 1.79 -5.58 7.30
CA LEU A 96 2.62 -4.38 7.16
C LEU A 96 1.82 -3.19 6.65
N ALA A 97 0.96 -3.39 5.64
CA ALA A 97 0.12 -2.33 5.09
C ALA A 97 -0.79 -1.74 6.18
N GLU A 98 -1.52 -2.58 6.92
CA GLU A 98 -2.40 -2.12 8.00
C GLU A 98 -1.64 -1.48 9.16
N ARG A 99 -0.47 -2.02 9.52
CA ARG A 99 0.34 -1.52 10.63
C ARG A 99 0.91 -0.14 10.35
N TYR A 100 1.41 0.09 9.14
CA TYR A 100 2.13 1.31 8.75
C TYR A 100 1.30 2.27 7.91
N ARG A 101 0.04 1.92 7.60
CA ARG A 101 -0.86 2.70 6.74
C ARG A 101 -0.20 3.19 5.44
N CYS A 102 0.54 2.30 4.79
CA CYS A 102 1.18 2.59 3.51
C CYS A 102 0.92 1.48 2.48
N PRO A 103 1.06 1.77 1.18
CA PRO A 103 1.10 0.74 0.15
C PRO A 103 2.26 -0.24 0.38
N VAL A 104 2.00 -1.54 0.22
CA VAL A 104 3.02 -2.58 0.27
C VAL A 104 3.11 -3.31 -1.06
N MET A 105 4.32 -3.39 -1.60
CA MET A 105 4.65 -4.05 -2.85
C MET A 105 5.13 -5.47 -2.58
N ILE A 106 4.54 -6.44 -3.25
CA ILE A 106 5.09 -7.79 -3.35
C ILE A 106 5.77 -7.89 -4.72
N MET A 107 7.09 -8.08 -4.72
CA MET A 107 7.94 -8.06 -5.90
C MET A 107 8.39 -9.49 -6.22
N SER A 108 7.54 -10.25 -6.90
CA SER A 108 7.86 -11.59 -7.36
C SER A 108 8.24 -11.55 -8.85
N ASP A 109 8.42 -12.72 -9.47
CA ASP A 109 8.79 -12.82 -10.87
C ASP A 109 8.03 -13.93 -11.59
N GLU A 110 8.16 -13.95 -12.91
CA GLU A 110 7.49 -14.90 -13.79
C GLU A 110 7.88 -16.36 -13.51
N CYS A 111 9.08 -16.65 -12.97
CA CYS A 111 9.45 -18.00 -12.57
C CYS A 111 8.60 -18.46 -11.39
N VAL A 112 8.57 -17.67 -10.31
CA VAL A 112 7.78 -18.00 -9.11
C VAL A 112 6.28 -18.00 -9.43
N GLY A 113 5.82 -17.06 -10.27
CA GLY A 113 4.42 -16.96 -10.71
C GLY A 113 3.92 -18.19 -11.50
N HIS A 114 4.82 -18.94 -12.14
CA HIS A 114 4.51 -20.21 -12.81
C HIS A 114 4.96 -21.46 -12.05
N MET A 115 5.62 -21.30 -10.90
CA MET A 115 6.09 -22.42 -10.09
C MET A 115 4.91 -23.12 -9.42
N THR A 116 5.01 -24.43 -9.26
CA THR A 116 4.07 -25.23 -8.46
C THR A 116 4.85 -26.06 -7.47
N GLU A 117 4.50 -25.93 -6.20
CA GLU A 117 5.04 -26.75 -5.12
C GLU A 117 3.96 -27.01 -4.08
N LYS A 118 4.26 -27.88 -3.11
CA LYS A 118 3.38 -28.10 -1.97
C LYS A 118 3.50 -26.91 -1.02
N VAL A 119 2.40 -26.20 -0.81
CA VAL A 119 2.29 -25.12 0.18
C VAL A 119 1.67 -25.67 1.47
N VAL A 120 2.29 -25.35 2.61
CA VAL A 120 1.75 -25.63 3.95
C VAL A 120 0.89 -24.43 4.36
N ILE A 121 -0.41 -24.64 4.41
CA ILE A 121 -1.38 -23.63 4.85
C ILE A 121 -1.75 -23.95 6.31
N PRO A 122 -1.40 -23.09 7.28
CA PRO A 122 -1.79 -23.28 8.68
C PRO A 122 -3.30 -23.09 8.85
N ARG A 123 -3.85 -23.48 10.00
CA ARG A 123 -5.26 -23.21 10.29
C ARG A 123 -5.48 -21.70 10.44
N ALA A 124 -6.69 -21.23 10.17
CA ALA A 124 -6.98 -19.79 10.17
C ALA A 124 -6.68 -19.13 11.52
N GLU A 125 -6.94 -19.83 12.62
CA GLU A 125 -6.64 -19.40 14.00
C GLU A 125 -5.14 -19.32 14.34
N GLU A 126 -4.28 -19.93 13.53
CA GLU A 126 -2.81 -19.89 13.67
C GLU A 126 -2.20 -18.75 12.85
N ILE A 127 -2.98 -18.07 12.00
CA ILE A 127 -2.51 -16.96 11.18
C ILE A 127 -2.61 -15.66 11.99
N GLU A 128 -1.47 -15.03 12.22
CA GLU A 128 -1.41 -13.70 12.82
C GLU A 128 -1.92 -12.64 11.83
N ILE A 129 -2.92 -11.86 12.24
CA ILE A 129 -3.52 -10.81 11.42
C ILE A 129 -3.44 -9.48 12.18
N GLU A 130 -2.79 -8.50 11.57
CA GLU A 130 -2.85 -7.11 12.04
C GLU A 130 -4.24 -6.53 11.68
N PRO A 131 -5.05 -6.09 12.65
CA PRO A 131 -6.32 -5.46 12.36
C PRO A 131 -6.12 -4.00 11.94
N ARG A 132 -6.98 -3.51 11.04
CA ARG A 132 -7.04 -2.07 10.77
C ARG A 132 -7.45 -1.31 12.02
N ARG A 133 -6.71 -0.27 12.37
CA ARG A 133 -7.01 0.59 13.51
C ARG A 133 -8.14 1.56 13.16
N PHE A 134 -9.36 1.20 13.53
CA PHE A 134 -10.51 2.08 13.37
C PHE A 134 -10.66 3.06 14.54
N TYR A 135 -11.04 4.30 14.25
CA TYR A 135 -11.43 5.29 15.24
C TYR A 135 -12.83 4.97 15.78
N THR A 136 -13.00 5.07 17.10
CA THR A 136 -14.26 4.74 17.80
C THR A 136 -14.83 5.91 18.62
N GLY A 137 -14.21 7.10 18.54
CA GLY A 137 -14.67 8.29 19.23
C GLY A 137 -15.80 9.01 18.49
N LEU A 138 -16.10 10.23 18.95
CA LEU A 138 -17.21 11.02 18.41
C LEU A 138 -16.92 11.52 16.98
N PRO A 139 -17.90 11.48 16.06
CA PRO A 139 -17.68 11.87 14.67
C PRO A 139 -17.16 13.29 14.43
N ASN A 140 -17.50 14.23 15.32
CA ASN A 140 -17.07 15.63 15.24
C ASN A 140 -15.64 15.87 15.74
N GLU A 141 -15.02 14.89 16.41
CA GLU A 141 -13.65 14.96 16.94
C GLU A 141 -12.64 14.18 16.07
N TYR A 142 -13.13 13.44 15.07
CA TYR A 142 -12.29 12.62 14.23
C TYR A 142 -11.45 13.46 13.25
N LEU A 143 -10.15 13.17 13.23
CA LEU A 143 -9.14 13.80 12.38
C LEU A 143 -8.41 12.69 11.60
N PRO A 144 -8.70 12.46 10.30
CA PRO A 144 -8.25 11.27 9.57
C PRO A 144 -6.73 11.10 9.42
N PHE A 145 -6.00 12.21 9.51
CA PHE A 145 -4.54 12.27 9.31
C PHE A 145 -3.80 12.76 10.56
N LYS A 146 -4.48 12.80 11.72
CA LYS A 146 -3.83 13.11 12.99
C LYS A 146 -3.06 11.88 13.50
N PRO A 147 -1.72 11.93 13.54
CA PRO A 147 -0.93 10.81 14.01
C PRO A 147 -1.14 10.55 15.51
N ASP A 148 -1.14 9.28 15.90
CA ASP A 148 -0.94 8.87 17.29
C ASP A 148 0.56 8.92 17.65
N ALA A 149 0.92 8.50 18.87
CA ALA A 149 2.31 8.53 19.34
C ALA A 149 3.28 7.68 18.50
N ASP A 150 2.77 6.67 17.79
CA ASP A 150 3.53 5.84 16.85
C ASP A 150 3.47 6.34 15.40
N LEU A 151 3.02 7.59 15.21
CA LEU A 151 2.91 8.29 13.92
C LEU A 151 1.83 7.78 12.97
N ILE A 152 1.06 6.75 13.36
CA ILE A 152 0.05 6.11 12.52
C ILE A 152 -1.36 6.60 12.89
N PRO A 153 -2.07 7.35 12.02
CA PRO A 153 -3.41 7.83 12.31
C PRO A 153 -4.45 6.69 12.24
N LYS A 154 -5.50 6.75 13.05
CA LYS A 154 -6.64 5.82 12.95
C LYS A 154 -7.49 6.12 11.72
N MET A 155 -8.12 5.08 11.16
CA MET A 155 -9.02 5.20 10.01
C MET A 155 -10.50 5.18 10.41
N ALA A 156 -11.35 5.62 9.51
CA ALA A 156 -12.80 5.45 9.57
C ALA A 156 -13.30 4.95 8.21
N LYS A 157 -14.48 4.34 8.19
CA LYS A 157 -15.09 3.88 6.93
C LYS A 157 -15.98 4.96 6.36
N ALA A 158 -15.92 5.13 5.05
CA ALA A 158 -16.89 5.93 4.33
C ALA A 158 -18.30 5.36 4.57
N GLY A 159 -19.21 6.19 5.06
CA GLY A 159 -20.57 5.78 5.43
C GLY A 159 -20.82 5.61 6.93
N ASP A 160 -19.78 5.55 7.77
CA ASP A 160 -19.92 5.39 9.23
C ASP A 160 -20.30 6.71 9.95
N GLY A 161 -20.65 7.77 9.21
CA GLY A 161 -21.06 9.07 9.78
C GLY A 161 -19.92 10.04 10.12
N TYR A 162 -18.67 9.67 9.83
CA TYR A 162 -17.49 10.53 9.99
C TYR A 162 -17.33 11.51 8.82
N ASN A 163 -16.85 12.72 9.11
CA ASN A 163 -16.50 13.70 8.08
C ASN A 163 -15.14 13.35 7.47
N LEU A 164 -15.15 12.66 6.34
CA LEU A 164 -13.95 12.30 5.58
C LEU A 164 -13.72 13.30 4.44
N TYR A 165 -12.60 14.00 4.47
CA TYR A 165 -12.09 14.73 3.32
C TYR A 165 -10.75 14.13 2.91
N ILE A 166 -10.69 13.46 1.76
CA ILE A 166 -9.53 12.70 1.31
C ILE A 166 -9.05 13.32 0.00
N THR A 167 -7.79 13.76 -0.03
CA THR A 167 -7.22 14.50 -1.17
C THR A 167 -5.75 14.20 -1.38
N GLY A 168 -5.30 14.21 -2.64
CA GLY A 168 -3.90 14.04 -3.00
C GLY A 168 -3.06 15.31 -2.84
N LEU A 169 -3.68 16.41 -2.42
CA LEU A 169 -2.99 17.64 -2.07
C LEU A 169 -2.33 17.49 -0.69
N ILE A 170 -1.28 18.27 -0.41
CA ILE A 170 -0.80 18.46 0.96
C ILE A 170 -1.94 18.96 1.83
N HIS A 171 -2.15 18.32 2.98
CA HIS A 171 -3.33 18.55 3.80
C HIS A 171 -3.05 18.49 5.31
N ASP A 172 -3.85 19.22 6.08
CA ASP A 172 -3.84 19.18 7.54
C ASP A 172 -4.40 17.85 8.09
N GLU A 173 -4.42 17.70 9.41
CA GLU A 173 -4.95 16.52 10.10
C GLU A 173 -6.41 16.19 9.77
N ARG A 174 -7.17 17.17 9.25
CA ARG A 174 -8.58 17.03 8.83
C ARG A 174 -8.69 16.53 7.39
N GLY A 175 -7.59 16.56 6.64
CA GLY A 175 -7.54 16.29 5.21
C GLY A 175 -7.71 17.54 4.34
N TYR A 176 -7.80 18.73 4.92
CA TYR A 176 -8.03 19.94 4.13
C TYR A 176 -6.74 20.49 3.52
N PRO A 177 -6.77 20.96 2.26
CA PRO A 177 -5.56 21.41 1.58
C PRO A 177 -4.85 22.57 2.29
N VAL A 178 -3.53 22.45 2.43
CA VAL A 178 -2.65 23.46 3.05
C VAL A 178 -1.57 23.87 2.05
N LYS A 179 -1.21 25.16 2.06
CA LYS A 179 -0.18 25.75 1.18
C LYS A 179 1.12 26.14 1.90
N ASN A 180 1.19 25.93 3.21
CA ASN A 180 2.33 26.30 4.04
C ASN A 180 3.49 25.30 3.82
N GLU A 181 4.68 25.82 3.51
CA GLU A 181 5.88 25.02 3.20
C GLU A 181 6.45 24.29 4.43
N GLU A 182 6.42 24.90 5.60
CA GLU A 182 6.87 24.26 6.85
C GLU A 182 5.97 23.07 7.18
N PHE A 183 4.66 23.24 7.04
CA PHE A 183 3.69 22.17 7.22
C PHE A 183 3.92 21.03 6.23
N LYS A 184 4.09 21.37 4.94
CA LYS A 184 4.41 20.40 3.90
C LYS A 184 5.66 19.59 4.25
N SER A 185 6.74 20.26 4.65
CA SER A 185 7.99 19.58 4.98
C SER A 185 7.82 18.62 6.18
N ALA A 186 7.12 19.04 7.23
CA ALA A 186 6.85 18.19 8.38
C ALA A 186 5.96 16.98 8.04
N TYR A 187 4.90 17.19 7.24
CA TYR A 187 4.01 16.13 6.80
C TYR A 187 4.74 15.08 5.96
N VAL A 188 5.50 15.53 4.95
CA VAL A 188 6.24 14.63 4.05
C VAL A 188 7.32 13.86 4.81
N ARG A 189 8.05 14.51 5.74
CA ARG A 189 9.03 13.80 6.58
C ARG A 189 8.40 12.68 7.39
N ARG A 190 7.24 12.90 7.99
CA ARG A 190 6.51 11.84 8.72
C ARG A 190 6.15 10.63 7.85
N LEU A 191 5.88 10.84 6.55
CA LEU A 191 5.57 9.73 5.64
C LEU A 191 6.80 8.92 5.24
N VAL A 192 8.00 9.45 5.48
CA VAL A 192 9.28 8.90 5.00
C VAL A 192 10.16 8.39 6.16
N ASP A 193 10.06 9.00 7.34
CA ASP A 193 10.77 8.65 8.58
C ASP A 193 10.09 7.47 9.32
#